data_AF-A0A8G1N321-F1
#
_entry.id   AF-A0A8G1N321-F1
#
_cell.length_a   1.000
_cell.length_b   1.000
_cell.length_c   1.000
_cell.angle_alpha   90.00
_cell.angle_beta   90.00
_cell.angle_gamma   90.00
#
_symmetry.space_group_name_H-M   'P 1'
#
loop_
_entity.id
_entity.type
_entity.pdbx_description
1 polymer ?
#
loop_
_entity_poly.entity_id
_entity_poly.type
_entity_poly.pdbx_seq_one_letter_code
_entity_poly.pdbx_strand_id
1 'polypeptide(L)'
;MTLAGDPALKLRTDNPRPQQRAVAEPPVTWRRTTALTRAVALVAVCLLVAVVFGRVDLVLIAAPFAIGTALLLQHRPTRPPEARLVSMDDATSAEGATASASLVVFNPEPVPITAFVTAAADPWIALHTGKGDFAERIGPETGRDMVVAGTARRWGGHHLGPVHVRSIACGGLLETTVQRLHGATVWVLPVPDWFESAESLPFADGVTGVHRSRRGGDSGELAEVRLYQPGDRLRRIDWRTSMRSQDLYVNATLSERDTDVTLILDLQVEAGVSGGVEGAASIADLTVRAAGAVASHYALQGDRVSCIEFGARGRRMRPGTGRRHAAATLRWLASVDMPPDPLPPSPEMLRRQLAGQRSLNVVFTPLLTDRSVALIAAIARAGRPVLCVDTLPPHLAPPARTHWTPAAERLWRLSRDNTVMELRDLGVAVEPWKGSASLDNVLAELNRRRYR
;
A
#
# COMPACT_ATOMS: atom_id res chain seq x y z
N MET A 1 20.89 -9.76 -6.07
CA MET A 1 21.19 -10.11 -4.67
C MET A 1 19.90 -9.91 -3.89
N THR A 2 19.26 -11.03 -3.58
CA THR A 2 17.82 -11.23 -3.35
C THR A 2 17.45 -10.85 -1.92
N LEU A 3 16.60 -9.84 -1.73
CA LEU A 3 16.04 -9.42 -0.43
C LEU A 3 14.90 -10.34 0.07
N ALA A 4 14.93 -11.63 -0.30
CA ALA A 4 13.81 -12.56 -0.11
C ALA A 4 13.88 -13.38 1.19
N GLY A 5 14.61 -12.93 2.22
CA GLY A 5 14.86 -13.77 3.40
C GLY A 5 15.17 -13.06 4.71
N ASP A 6 14.74 -11.82 4.93
CA ASP A 6 14.94 -11.15 6.22
C ASP A 6 13.80 -11.48 7.22
N PRO A 7 14.06 -12.22 8.31
CA PRO A 7 13.05 -12.61 9.29
C PRO A 7 12.43 -11.43 10.06
N ALA A 8 12.98 -10.21 9.91
CA ALA A 8 12.43 -8.97 10.50
C ALA A 8 11.15 -8.45 9.82
N LEU A 9 10.75 -9.00 8.66
CA LEU A 9 9.52 -8.62 7.93
C LEU A 9 8.27 -9.40 8.34
N LYS A 10 8.36 -10.34 9.29
CA LYS A 10 7.19 -11.04 9.86
C LYS A 10 6.44 -10.17 10.87
N LEU A 11 5.90 -9.03 10.43
CA LEU A 11 4.84 -8.36 11.16
C LEU A 11 3.56 -9.17 10.96
N ARG A 12 3.34 -10.09 11.90
CA ARG A 12 2.12 -10.90 12.01
C ARG A 12 0.92 -9.96 12.15
N THR A 13 0.29 -9.63 11.03
CA THR A 13 -1.03 -9.01 11.02
C THR A 13 -2.02 -10.10 11.40
N ASP A 14 -2.27 -10.27 12.70
CA ASP A 14 -3.33 -11.14 13.23
C ASP A 14 -4.69 -10.55 12.84
N ASN A 15 -5.06 -10.70 11.57
CA ASN A 15 -6.40 -10.48 11.10
C ASN A 15 -6.88 -11.82 10.53
N PRO A 16 -7.57 -12.66 11.32
CA PRO A 16 -8.15 -13.89 10.82
C PRO A 16 -9.28 -13.50 9.86
N ARG A 17 -8.95 -13.32 8.58
CA ARG A 17 -9.96 -13.29 7.53
C ARG A 17 -10.67 -14.63 7.57
N PRO A 18 -12.01 -14.68 7.56
CA PRO A 18 -12.74 -15.95 7.52
C PRO A 18 -12.23 -16.73 6.29
N GLN A 19 -11.66 -17.91 6.55
CA GLN A 19 -11.31 -18.86 5.50
C GLN A 19 -12.61 -19.18 4.75
N GLN A 20 -12.84 -18.50 3.62
CA GLN A 20 -13.88 -18.90 2.68
C GLN A 20 -13.58 -20.35 2.35
N ARG A 21 -14.50 -21.25 2.72
CA ARG A 21 -14.46 -22.66 2.32
C ARG A 21 -14.22 -22.69 0.81
N ALA A 22 -13.05 -23.21 0.41
CA ALA A 22 -12.70 -23.41 -0.97
C ALA A 22 -13.81 -24.27 -1.60
N VAL A 23 -14.65 -23.65 -2.42
CA VAL A 23 -15.62 -24.37 -3.24
C VAL A 23 -14.79 -25.22 -4.18
N ALA A 24 -14.93 -26.55 -4.11
CA ALA A 24 -14.20 -27.46 -4.97
C ALA A 24 -14.51 -27.12 -6.43
N GLU A 25 -13.51 -26.59 -7.13
CA GLU A 25 -13.67 -26.22 -8.54
C GLU A 25 -13.83 -27.49 -9.38
N PRO A 26 -14.71 -27.48 -10.39
CA PRO A 26 -14.92 -28.64 -11.24
C PRO A 26 -13.62 -29.01 -11.98
N PRO A 27 -13.36 -30.32 -12.21
CA PRO A 27 -12.14 -30.76 -12.88
C PRO A 27 -12.07 -30.20 -14.30
N VAL A 28 -10.88 -29.73 -14.68
CA VAL A 28 -10.62 -29.22 -16.03
C VAL A 28 -10.71 -30.37 -17.03
N THR A 29 -11.50 -30.23 -18.09
CA THR A 29 -11.71 -31.28 -19.09
C THR A 29 -11.67 -30.74 -20.51
N TRP A 30 -11.22 -31.56 -21.46
CA TRP A 30 -11.30 -31.27 -22.89
C TRP A 30 -12.73 -31.41 -23.41
N ARG A 31 -13.20 -30.40 -24.13
CA ARG A 31 -14.50 -30.33 -24.79
C ARG A 31 -14.32 -30.11 -26.29
N ARG A 32 -15.31 -30.59 -27.04
CA ARG A 32 -15.37 -30.41 -28.50
C ARG A 32 -15.86 -29.00 -28.79
N THR A 33 -15.17 -28.29 -29.67
CA THR A 33 -15.62 -26.96 -30.10
C THR A 33 -16.70 -27.08 -31.17
N THR A 34 -17.40 -25.98 -31.43
CA THR A 34 -18.34 -25.88 -32.56
C THR A 34 -17.64 -26.07 -33.91
N ALA A 35 -16.34 -25.79 -34.00
CA ALA A 35 -15.56 -26.00 -35.22
C ALA A 35 -15.45 -27.50 -35.56
N LEU A 36 -15.20 -28.35 -34.57
CA LEU A 36 -15.19 -29.81 -34.76
C LEU A 36 -16.56 -30.34 -35.19
N THR A 37 -17.63 -29.88 -34.53
CA THR A 37 -19.00 -30.27 -34.90
C THR A 37 -19.33 -29.85 -36.34
N ARG A 38 -18.96 -28.63 -36.75
CA ARG A 38 -19.16 -28.13 -38.12
C ARG A 38 -18.34 -28.92 -39.15
N ALA A 39 -17.08 -29.23 -38.85
CA ALA A 39 -16.23 -30.02 -39.74
C ALA A 39 -16.79 -31.42 -39.97
N VAL A 40 -17.18 -32.11 -38.90
CA VAL A 40 -17.78 -33.45 -38.99
C VAL A 40 -19.13 -33.42 -39.70
N ALA A 41 -19.99 -32.43 -39.40
CA ALA A 41 -21.28 -32.28 -40.05
C ALA A 41 -21.14 -31.98 -41.56
N LEU A 42 -20.21 -31.10 -41.95
CA LEU A 42 -19.93 -30.79 -43.35
C LEU A 42 -19.49 -32.05 -44.12
N VAL A 43 -18.54 -32.81 -43.56
CA VAL A 43 -18.09 -34.07 -44.16
C VAL A 43 -19.23 -35.07 -44.29
N ALA A 44 -20.03 -35.26 -43.24
CA ALA A 44 -21.16 -36.19 -43.26
C ALA A 44 -22.23 -35.79 -44.29
N VAL A 45 -22.58 -34.51 -44.38
CA VAL A 45 -23.55 -34.00 -45.36
C VAL A 45 -23.01 -34.14 -46.78
N CYS A 46 -21.77 -33.75 -47.04
CA CYS A 46 -21.16 -33.89 -48.37
C CYS A 46 -21.10 -35.36 -48.83
N LEU A 47 -20.74 -36.29 -47.94
CA LEU A 47 -20.72 -37.73 -48.25
C LEU A 47 -22.13 -38.28 -48.47
N LEU A 48 -23.12 -37.89 -47.65
CA LEU A 48 -24.50 -38.32 -47.82
C LEU A 48 -25.10 -37.84 -49.16
N VAL A 49 -24.89 -36.56 -49.50
CA VAL A 49 -25.34 -36.00 -50.78
C VAL A 49 -24.56 -36.63 -51.95
N ALA A 50 -23.26 -36.91 -51.79
CA ALA A 50 -22.46 -37.61 -52.80
C ALA A 50 -23.04 -38.99 -53.13
N VAL A 51 -23.44 -39.76 -52.11
CA VAL A 51 -24.04 -41.10 -52.27
C VAL A 51 -25.43 -41.02 -52.88
N VAL A 52 -26.28 -40.10 -52.40
CA VAL A 52 -27.67 -39.95 -52.89
C VAL A 52 -27.73 -39.51 -54.35
N PHE A 53 -26.84 -38.61 -54.77
CA PHE A 53 -26.85 -38.03 -56.12
C PHE A 53 -25.76 -38.60 -57.05
N GLY A 54 -24.94 -39.56 -56.59
CA GLY A 54 -23.85 -40.15 -57.37
C GLY A 54 -22.74 -39.17 -57.76
N ARG A 55 -22.53 -38.09 -57.00
CA ARG A 55 -21.58 -37.00 -57.34
C ARG A 55 -20.24 -37.15 -56.63
N VAL A 56 -19.20 -37.52 -57.37
CA VAL A 56 -17.83 -37.66 -56.85
C VAL A 56 -17.22 -36.30 -56.45
N ASP A 57 -17.62 -35.21 -57.10
CA ASP A 57 -17.13 -33.85 -56.80
C ASP A 57 -17.31 -33.47 -55.32
N LEU A 58 -18.41 -33.93 -54.69
CA LEU A 58 -18.70 -33.65 -53.28
C LEU A 58 -17.78 -34.41 -52.33
N VAL A 59 -17.26 -35.57 -52.74
CA VAL A 59 -16.24 -36.32 -51.99
C VAL A 59 -14.92 -35.56 -52.00
N LEU A 60 -14.54 -34.99 -53.16
CA LEU A 60 -13.33 -34.15 -53.28
C LEU A 60 -13.43 -32.90 -52.40
N ILE A 61 -14.61 -32.30 -52.27
CA ILE A 61 -14.86 -31.16 -51.37
C ILE A 61 -14.77 -31.57 -49.89
N ALA A 62 -15.28 -32.75 -49.52
CA ALA A 62 -15.22 -33.25 -48.14
C ALA A 62 -13.80 -33.68 -47.71
N ALA A 63 -13.00 -34.18 -48.65
CA ALA A 63 -11.68 -34.75 -48.40
C ALA A 63 -10.74 -33.87 -47.57
N PRO A 64 -10.49 -32.57 -47.88
CA PRO A 64 -9.57 -31.75 -47.08
C PRO A 64 -10.05 -31.54 -45.64
N PHE A 65 -11.36 -31.46 -45.38
CA PHE A 65 -11.90 -31.35 -44.03
C PHE A 65 -11.81 -32.67 -43.27
N ALA A 66 -12.10 -33.80 -43.93
CA ALA A 66 -11.99 -35.13 -43.34
C ALA A 66 -10.52 -35.47 -43.00
N ILE A 67 -9.62 -35.30 -43.97
CA ILE A 67 -8.18 -35.56 -43.81
C ILE A 67 -7.59 -34.59 -42.78
N GLY A 68 -7.86 -33.29 -42.89
CA GLY A 68 -7.35 -32.28 -41.96
C GLY A 68 -7.83 -32.51 -40.52
N THR A 69 -9.11 -32.83 -40.33
CA THR A 69 -9.66 -33.16 -38.99
C THR A 69 -9.04 -34.44 -38.44
N ALA A 70 -8.88 -35.48 -39.25
CA ALA A 70 -8.25 -36.74 -38.84
C ALA A 70 -6.78 -36.55 -38.44
N LEU A 71 -6.00 -35.81 -39.24
CA LEU A 71 -4.60 -35.49 -38.94
C LEU A 71 -4.47 -34.68 -37.65
N LEU A 72 -5.31 -33.67 -37.44
CA LEU A 72 -5.29 -32.85 -36.24
C LEU A 72 -5.71 -33.62 -34.99
N LEU A 73 -6.59 -34.62 -35.11
CA LEU A 73 -7.05 -35.46 -33.99
C LEU A 73 -6.21 -36.73 -33.78
N GLN A 74 -5.25 -37.04 -34.66
CA GLN A 74 -4.37 -38.20 -34.52
C GLN A 74 -3.62 -38.21 -33.18
N HIS A 75 -3.25 -37.02 -32.70
CA HIS A 75 -2.58 -36.83 -31.41
C HIS A 75 -3.51 -36.09 -30.44
N ARG A 76 -4.75 -36.58 -30.28
CA ARG A 76 -5.74 -35.93 -29.42
C ARG A 76 -5.25 -35.86 -27.95
N PRO A 77 -5.23 -34.68 -27.32
CA PRO A 77 -4.83 -34.54 -25.93
C PRO A 77 -5.84 -35.20 -24.98
N THR A 78 -5.33 -35.76 -23.89
CA THR A 78 -6.14 -36.53 -22.91
C THR A 78 -6.15 -35.88 -21.53
N ARG A 79 -5.00 -35.37 -21.09
CA ARG A 79 -4.77 -34.64 -19.86
C ARG A 79 -4.93 -33.14 -20.13
N PRO A 80 -5.67 -32.41 -19.28
CA PRO A 80 -5.74 -30.96 -19.39
C PRO A 80 -4.39 -30.33 -19.01
N PRO A 81 -4.06 -29.14 -19.56
CA PRO A 81 -2.96 -28.35 -19.06
C PRO A 81 -3.21 -27.90 -17.61
N GLU A 82 -2.12 -27.78 -16.85
CA GLU A 82 -2.16 -27.30 -15.47
C GLU A 82 -1.66 -25.87 -15.40
N ALA A 83 -2.53 -24.92 -15.06
CA ALA A 83 -2.13 -23.58 -14.69
C ALA A 83 -2.00 -23.42 -13.17
N ARG A 84 -0.98 -22.69 -12.72
CA ARG A 84 -0.78 -22.30 -11.32
C ARG A 84 -0.35 -20.85 -11.25
N LEU A 85 -0.99 -20.09 -10.38
CA LEU A 85 -0.51 -18.74 -10.05
C LEU A 85 0.60 -18.89 -9.01
N VAL A 86 1.83 -18.54 -9.40
CA VAL A 86 2.96 -18.43 -8.47
C VAL A 86 2.90 -17.03 -7.87
N SER A 87 2.03 -16.89 -6.87
CA SER A 87 2.05 -15.72 -6.02
C SER A 87 3.30 -15.79 -5.13
N MET A 88 4.16 -14.79 -5.19
CA MET A 88 5.07 -14.54 -4.08
C MET A 88 4.20 -13.95 -2.97
N ASP A 89 3.92 -14.73 -1.93
CA ASP A 89 3.33 -14.19 -0.71
C ASP A 89 4.17 -12.97 -0.30
N ASP A 90 3.53 -11.80 -0.17
CA ASP A 90 4.14 -10.48 0.04
C ASP A 90 4.75 -9.74 -1.16
N ALA A 91 4.28 -9.94 -2.38
CA ALA A 91 4.60 -9.04 -3.49
C ALA A 91 4.29 -7.57 -3.12
N THR A 92 5.35 -6.76 -2.94
CA THR A 92 5.26 -5.32 -2.76
C THR A 92 5.50 -4.60 -4.08
N SER A 93 4.68 -3.60 -4.37
CA SER A 93 4.95 -2.63 -5.42
C SER A 93 4.84 -1.22 -4.83
N ALA A 94 5.36 -0.22 -5.52
CA ALA A 94 5.17 1.18 -5.15
C ALA A 94 3.97 1.75 -5.92
N GLU A 95 3.31 2.76 -5.38
CA GLU A 95 2.36 3.57 -6.15
C GLU A 95 3.01 4.07 -7.47
N GLY A 96 2.28 3.98 -8.57
CA GLY A 96 2.76 4.31 -9.92
C GLY A 96 3.64 3.23 -10.56
N ALA A 97 4.14 2.25 -9.81
CA ALA A 97 4.92 1.14 -10.35
C ALA A 97 4.04 0.00 -10.87
N THR A 98 4.68 -0.95 -11.56
CA THR A 98 4.01 -2.16 -12.04
C THR A 98 3.81 -3.14 -10.89
N ALA A 99 2.56 -3.53 -10.65
CA ALA A 99 2.17 -4.68 -9.85
C ALA A 99 2.06 -5.89 -10.77
N SER A 100 2.66 -7.02 -10.40
CA SER A 100 2.64 -8.23 -11.22
C SER A 100 2.46 -9.51 -10.41
N ALA A 101 1.90 -10.52 -11.06
CA ALA A 101 1.82 -11.90 -10.58
C ALA A 101 2.28 -12.85 -11.68
N SER A 102 3.05 -13.88 -11.29
CA SER A 102 3.55 -14.90 -12.21
C SER A 102 2.52 -16.03 -12.35
N LEU A 103 2.22 -16.41 -13.59
CA LEU A 103 1.35 -17.50 -13.96
C LEU A 103 2.17 -18.53 -14.71
N VAL A 104 2.21 -19.77 -14.23
CA VAL A 104 2.86 -20.87 -14.94
C VAL A 104 1.78 -21.75 -15.54
N VAL A 105 1.83 -21.96 -16.85
CA VAL A 105 0.94 -22.90 -17.56
C VAL A 105 1.78 -24.04 -18.11
N PHE A 106 1.53 -25.26 -17.63
CA PHE A 106 2.22 -26.46 -18.04
C PHE A 106 1.34 -27.28 -19.00
N ASN A 107 1.91 -27.61 -20.15
CA ASN A 107 1.29 -28.52 -21.12
C ASN A 107 1.89 -29.93 -20.96
N PRO A 108 1.15 -30.92 -20.44
CA PRO A 108 1.63 -32.29 -20.31
C PRO A 108 1.54 -33.11 -21.61
N GLU A 109 0.98 -32.54 -22.68
CA GLU A 109 0.64 -33.28 -23.90
C GLU A 109 1.72 -33.14 -24.98
N PRO A 110 1.87 -34.13 -25.88
CA PRO A 110 2.85 -34.11 -26.97
C PRO A 110 2.43 -33.17 -28.13
N VAL A 111 1.31 -32.47 -28.01
CA VAL A 111 0.79 -31.55 -29.02
C VAL A 111 0.85 -30.12 -28.49
N PRO A 112 1.24 -29.13 -29.31
CA PRO A 112 1.21 -27.74 -28.89
C PRO A 112 -0.22 -27.28 -28.62
N ILE A 113 -0.37 -26.49 -27.56
CA ILE A 113 -1.63 -25.84 -27.18
C ILE A 113 -1.49 -24.33 -27.27
N THR A 114 -2.61 -23.63 -27.39
CA THR A 114 -2.66 -22.16 -27.21
C THR A 114 -3.48 -21.87 -25.97
N ALA A 115 -2.87 -21.29 -24.96
CA ALA A 115 -3.53 -20.87 -23.73
C ALA A 115 -3.99 -19.43 -23.86
N PHE A 116 -5.28 -19.20 -23.62
CA PHE A 116 -5.90 -17.88 -23.45
C PHE A 116 -6.03 -17.61 -21.97
N VAL A 117 -5.45 -16.50 -21.54
CA VAL A 117 -5.46 -16.03 -20.17
C VAL A 117 -6.27 -14.75 -20.10
N THR A 118 -7.28 -14.73 -19.25
CA THR A 118 -8.10 -13.56 -18.94
C THR A 118 -7.95 -13.25 -17.46
N ALA A 119 -7.35 -12.12 -17.14
CA ALA A 119 -7.17 -11.65 -15.77
C ALA A 119 -8.08 -10.46 -15.45
N ALA A 120 -8.69 -10.48 -14.27
CA ALA A 120 -9.29 -9.30 -13.66
C ALA A 120 -8.32 -8.67 -12.65
N ALA A 121 -8.57 -7.43 -12.25
CA ALA A 121 -7.87 -6.80 -11.14
C ALA A 121 -8.78 -5.76 -10.48
N ASP A 122 -8.43 -5.37 -9.26
CA ASP A 122 -9.10 -4.27 -8.57
C ASP A 122 -9.01 -2.96 -9.39
N PRO A 123 -9.94 -2.01 -9.22
CA PRO A 123 -9.97 -0.76 -9.99
C PRO A 123 -8.67 0.07 -9.91
N TRP A 124 -7.88 -0.16 -8.86
CA TRP A 124 -6.61 0.51 -8.61
C TRP A 124 -5.42 -0.14 -9.30
N ILE A 125 -5.60 -1.26 -10.00
CA ILE A 125 -4.58 -1.88 -10.85
C ILE A 125 -5.03 -1.78 -12.31
N ALA A 126 -4.40 -0.88 -13.05
CA ALA A 126 -4.65 -0.74 -14.48
C ALA A 126 -3.81 -1.77 -15.26
N LEU A 127 -4.43 -2.89 -15.65
CA LEU A 127 -3.78 -3.96 -16.41
C LEU A 127 -3.17 -3.42 -17.72
N HIS A 128 -1.91 -3.78 -18.00
CA HIS A 128 -1.20 -3.31 -19.19
C HIS A 128 -1.84 -3.81 -20.50
N THR A 129 -2.51 -4.96 -20.47
CA THR A 129 -3.22 -5.55 -21.63
C THR A 129 -4.68 -5.09 -21.75
N GLY A 130 -5.06 -4.00 -21.08
CA GLY A 130 -6.42 -3.44 -21.12
C GLY A 130 -7.42 -4.32 -20.37
N LYS A 131 -7.96 -5.36 -21.02
CA LYS A 131 -8.91 -6.31 -20.42
C LYS A 131 -8.25 -7.49 -19.69
N GLY A 132 -6.91 -7.53 -19.65
CA GLY A 132 -6.20 -8.67 -19.05
C GLY A 132 -6.21 -9.91 -19.94
N ASP A 133 -6.59 -9.77 -21.22
CA ASP A 133 -6.68 -10.86 -22.18
C ASP A 133 -5.37 -11.00 -22.97
N PHE A 134 -4.76 -12.17 -22.93
CA PHE A 134 -3.62 -12.49 -23.79
C PHE A 134 -3.59 -13.99 -24.12
N ALA A 135 -2.91 -14.33 -25.22
CA ALA A 135 -2.81 -15.69 -25.71
C ALA A 135 -1.35 -16.07 -25.94
N GLU A 136 -0.96 -17.27 -25.51
CA GLU A 136 0.39 -17.78 -25.71
C GLU A 136 0.38 -19.23 -26.19
N ARG A 137 1.29 -19.54 -27.11
CA ARG A 137 1.49 -20.89 -27.62
C ARG A 137 2.47 -21.64 -26.73
N ILE A 138 2.02 -22.74 -26.16
CA ILE A 138 2.80 -23.62 -25.29
C ILE A 138 3.18 -24.86 -26.10
N GLY A 139 4.47 -25.19 -26.07
CA GLY A 139 5.00 -26.35 -26.79
C GLY A 139 4.55 -27.68 -26.16
N PRO A 140 4.80 -28.80 -26.85
CA PRO A 140 4.66 -30.13 -26.27
C PRO A 140 5.46 -30.27 -24.98
N GLU A 141 4.89 -30.89 -23.93
CA GLU A 141 5.60 -31.26 -22.70
C GLU A 141 6.42 -30.12 -22.05
N THR A 142 5.97 -28.88 -22.20
CA THR A 142 6.67 -27.67 -21.72
C THR A 142 5.79 -26.80 -20.83
N GLY A 143 6.44 -26.06 -19.94
CA GLY A 143 5.83 -24.97 -19.18
C GLY A 143 6.16 -23.61 -19.78
N ARG A 144 5.24 -22.66 -19.68
CA ARG A 144 5.48 -21.25 -19.97
C ARG A 144 5.16 -20.39 -18.76
N ASP A 145 6.10 -19.50 -18.47
CA ASP A 145 5.96 -18.47 -17.45
C ASP A 145 5.37 -17.22 -18.10
N MET A 146 4.20 -16.84 -17.64
CA MET A 146 3.41 -15.72 -18.08
C MET A 146 3.34 -14.71 -16.94
N VAL A 147 3.29 -13.41 -17.26
CA VAL A 147 3.19 -12.37 -16.24
C VAL A 147 1.90 -11.59 -16.45
N VAL A 148 1.05 -11.60 -15.43
CA VAL A 148 -0.11 -10.72 -15.36
C VAL A 148 0.35 -9.46 -14.64
N ALA A 149 0.35 -8.32 -15.34
CA ALA A 149 0.89 -7.07 -14.81
C ALA A 149 -0.02 -5.87 -15.09
N GLY A 150 -0.02 -4.91 -14.17
CA GLY A 150 -0.71 -3.63 -14.32
C GLY A 150 -0.07 -2.53 -13.49
N THR A 151 -0.37 -1.28 -13.84
CA THR A 151 0.08 -0.11 -13.09
C THR A 151 -0.73 0.06 -11.81
N ALA A 152 -0.07 0.09 -10.67
CA ALA A 152 -0.67 0.33 -9.37
C ALA A 152 -0.98 1.82 -9.18
N ARG A 153 -2.26 2.19 -9.18
CA ARG A 153 -2.72 3.58 -9.13
C ARG A 153 -2.98 4.11 -7.73
N ARG A 154 -3.05 3.25 -6.71
CA ARG A 154 -3.28 3.68 -5.33
C ARG A 154 -2.57 2.74 -4.37
N TRP A 155 -2.07 3.26 -3.26
CA TRP A 155 -1.56 2.47 -2.14
C TRP A 155 -2.67 1.58 -1.57
N GLY A 156 -2.29 0.52 -0.86
CA GLY A 156 -3.25 -0.45 -0.32
C GLY A 156 -2.93 -1.89 -0.67
N GLY A 157 -3.65 -2.82 -0.06
CA GLY A 157 -3.69 -4.21 -0.51
C GLY A 157 -4.73 -4.36 -1.63
N HIS A 158 -4.27 -4.70 -2.83
CA HIS A 158 -5.11 -4.86 -4.02
C HIS A 158 -5.04 -6.28 -4.57
N HIS A 159 -6.12 -6.74 -5.17
CA HIS A 159 -6.22 -8.05 -5.78
C HIS A 159 -5.89 -8.00 -7.28
N LEU A 160 -5.00 -8.89 -7.69
CA LEU A 160 -4.64 -9.16 -9.08
C LEU A 160 -5.13 -10.59 -9.42
N GLY A 161 -6.26 -10.65 -10.11
CA GLY A 161 -7.07 -11.83 -10.36
C GLY A 161 -8.55 -11.59 -10.01
N PRO A 162 -9.44 -12.59 -10.16
CA PRO A 162 -9.16 -13.97 -10.57
C PRO A 162 -8.58 -14.08 -11.98
N VAL A 163 -7.81 -15.14 -12.22
CA VAL A 163 -7.23 -15.45 -13.53
C VAL A 163 -7.94 -16.67 -14.10
N HIS A 164 -8.45 -16.53 -15.32
CA HIS A 164 -9.11 -17.57 -16.07
C HIS A 164 -8.19 -18.07 -17.17
N VAL A 165 -7.93 -19.38 -17.21
CA VAL A 165 -7.12 -20.00 -18.25
C VAL A 165 -7.98 -20.97 -19.05
N ARG A 166 -7.99 -20.79 -20.37
CA ARG A 166 -8.62 -21.71 -21.32
C ARG A 166 -7.62 -22.06 -22.39
N SER A 167 -7.47 -23.34 -22.70
CA SER A 167 -6.54 -23.79 -23.73
C SER A 167 -7.26 -24.40 -24.92
N ILE A 168 -6.73 -24.19 -26.11
CA ILE A 168 -7.17 -24.85 -27.34
C ILE A 168 -6.06 -25.73 -27.90
N ALA A 169 -6.45 -26.84 -28.53
CA ALA A 169 -5.56 -27.78 -29.18
C ALA A 169 -6.09 -28.19 -30.55
N CYS A 170 -5.27 -28.93 -31.31
CA CYS A 170 -5.67 -29.53 -32.60
C CYS A 170 -6.27 -28.50 -33.57
N GLY A 171 -5.64 -27.32 -33.72
CA GLY A 171 -6.13 -26.26 -34.60
C GLY A 171 -7.45 -25.60 -34.16
N GLY A 172 -7.85 -25.74 -32.89
CA GLY A 172 -9.09 -25.18 -32.35
C GLY A 172 -10.27 -26.16 -32.37
N LEU A 173 -10.05 -27.44 -32.67
CA LEU A 173 -11.08 -28.49 -32.62
C LEU A 173 -11.45 -28.89 -31.18
N LEU A 174 -10.52 -28.70 -30.25
CA LEU A 174 -10.68 -29.02 -28.84
C LEU A 174 -10.35 -27.80 -28.00
N GLU A 175 -11.16 -27.56 -26.98
CA GLU A 175 -10.94 -26.54 -25.96
C GLU A 175 -11.07 -27.12 -24.57
N THR A 176 -10.37 -26.56 -23.58
CA THR A 176 -10.57 -26.94 -22.18
C THR A 176 -11.75 -26.17 -21.58
N THR A 177 -12.37 -26.71 -20.55
CA THR A 177 -13.13 -25.87 -19.61
C THR A 177 -12.23 -24.81 -19.00
N VAL A 178 -12.84 -23.71 -18.56
CA VAL A 178 -12.09 -22.61 -17.94
C VAL A 178 -11.54 -23.07 -16.59
N GLN A 179 -10.22 -23.05 -16.46
CA GLN A 179 -9.53 -23.21 -15.19
C GLN A 179 -9.55 -21.85 -14.46
N ARG A 180 -10.06 -21.82 -13.24
CA ARG A 180 -10.10 -20.61 -12.41
C ARG A 180 -8.94 -20.64 -11.44
N LEU A 181 -8.22 -19.54 -11.35
CA LEU A 181 -7.14 -19.34 -10.40
C LEU A 181 -7.51 -18.17 -9.51
N HIS A 182 -7.35 -18.38 -8.20
CA HIS A 182 -7.54 -17.34 -7.21
C HIS A 182 -6.53 -16.22 -7.45
N GLY A 183 -6.96 -14.97 -7.27
CA GLY A 183 -6.07 -13.83 -7.43
C GLY A 183 -5.00 -13.75 -6.34
N ALA A 184 -3.88 -13.11 -6.67
CA ALA A 184 -2.84 -12.76 -5.70
C ALA A 184 -3.17 -11.42 -5.04
N THR A 185 -2.80 -11.24 -3.77
CA THR A 185 -2.85 -9.92 -3.13
C THR A 185 -1.50 -9.24 -3.31
N VAL A 186 -1.49 -8.06 -3.92
CA VAL A 186 -0.31 -7.21 -4.08
C VAL A 186 -0.44 -6.02 -3.15
N TRP A 187 0.59 -5.77 -2.35
CA TRP A 187 0.62 -4.63 -1.45
C TRP A 187 1.34 -3.47 -2.11
N VAL A 188 0.58 -2.42 -2.41
CA VAL A 188 1.10 -1.19 -3.02
C VAL A 188 1.45 -0.23 -1.89
N LEU A 189 2.74 0.07 -1.78
CA LEU A 189 3.28 1.03 -0.82
C LEU A 189 3.02 2.46 -1.32
N PRO A 190 2.61 3.39 -0.45
CA PRO A 190 2.50 4.78 -0.83
C PRO A 190 3.86 5.31 -1.25
N VAL A 191 3.91 6.04 -2.37
CA VAL A 191 5.12 6.77 -2.75
C VAL A 191 5.04 8.12 -2.06
N PRO A 192 5.95 8.40 -1.10
CA PRO A 192 6.01 9.72 -0.51
C PRO A 192 6.46 10.74 -1.55
N ASP A 193 5.89 11.94 -1.52
CA ASP A 193 6.50 13.08 -2.21
C ASP A 193 7.92 13.27 -1.68
N TRP A 194 8.91 13.45 -2.58
CA TRP A 194 10.32 13.60 -2.20
C TRP A 194 10.49 14.82 -1.30
N PHE A 195 10.92 14.59 -0.06
CA PHE A 195 11.09 15.60 0.96
C PHE A 195 12.56 15.76 1.32
N GLU A 196 13.14 16.90 0.92
CA GLU A 196 14.51 17.30 1.22
C GLU A 196 14.52 18.52 2.15
N SER A 197 14.15 18.33 3.42
CA SER A 197 14.43 19.35 4.43
C SER A 197 15.90 19.36 4.80
N ALA A 198 16.55 20.52 4.65
CA ALA A 198 17.85 20.82 5.27
C ALA A 198 17.71 21.17 6.77
N GLU A 199 16.48 21.43 7.23
CA GLU A 199 16.17 21.81 8.61
C GLU A 199 15.99 20.58 9.49
N SER A 200 16.67 20.59 10.64
CA SER A 200 16.53 19.55 11.67
C SER A 200 15.21 19.70 12.42
N LEU A 201 14.69 18.60 12.97
CA LEU A 201 13.50 18.67 13.80
C LEU A 201 13.70 19.53 15.05
N PRO A 202 12.65 20.25 15.49
CA PRO A 202 12.60 20.79 16.84
C PRO A 202 12.63 19.64 17.83
N PHE A 203 13.66 19.59 18.65
CA PHE A 203 13.81 18.62 19.72
C PHE A 203 12.74 18.80 20.81
N ALA A 204 12.45 17.79 21.63
CA ALA A 204 11.66 18.02 22.85
C ALA A 204 12.43 18.91 23.85
N ASP A 205 11.75 19.65 24.73
CA ASP A 205 12.42 20.43 25.78
C ASP A 205 13.31 19.52 26.65
N GLY A 206 14.58 19.90 26.80
CA GLY A 206 15.63 19.12 27.46
C GLY A 206 16.54 18.30 26.51
N VAL A 207 16.35 18.40 25.19
CA VAL A 207 17.24 17.81 24.18
C VAL A 207 17.82 18.95 23.34
N THR A 208 19.09 19.29 23.56
CA THR A 208 19.82 20.35 22.83
C THR A 208 20.94 19.74 22.00
N GLY A 209 20.96 20.02 20.69
CA GLY A 209 22.11 19.68 19.84
C GLY A 209 21.83 19.75 18.35
N VAL A 210 22.59 20.58 17.63
CA VAL A 210 22.62 20.60 16.16
C VAL A 210 23.16 19.27 15.64
N HIS A 211 22.42 18.68 14.70
CA HIS A 211 22.68 17.42 14.02
C HIS A 211 24.15 17.27 13.57
N ARG A 212 24.91 16.37 14.20
CA ARG A 212 26.14 15.81 13.59
C ARG A 212 26.56 14.49 14.24
N SER A 213 26.14 13.35 13.69
CA SER A 213 27.09 12.27 13.37
C SER A 213 26.53 11.31 12.31
N ARG A 214 27.22 11.26 11.17
CA ARG A 214 27.13 10.17 10.18
C ARG A 214 28.23 9.18 10.52
N ARG A 215 27.96 8.20 11.40
CA ARG A 215 28.57 6.85 11.46
C ARG A 215 28.25 6.18 12.79
N GLY A 216 27.98 4.88 12.69
CA GLY A 216 27.72 4.01 13.83
C GLY A 216 28.97 3.71 14.66
N GLY A 217 28.74 3.55 15.95
CA GLY A 217 29.66 3.04 16.94
C GLY A 217 28.92 2.98 18.26
N ASP A 218 28.78 1.77 18.82
CA ASP A 218 28.15 1.45 20.10
C ASP A 218 28.96 1.96 21.32
N SER A 219 29.84 2.95 21.11
CA SER A 219 30.60 3.61 22.17
C SER A 219 29.95 4.96 22.45
N GLY A 220 29.29 5.08 23.60
CA GLY A 220 28.69 6.32 24.09
C GLY A 220 29.72 7.42 24.27
N GLU A 221 30.01 8.16 23.21
CA GLU A 221 30.80 9.39 23.27
C GLU A 221 30.00 10.45 24.05
N LEU A 222 30.68 11.08 25.01
CA LEU A 222 30.14 12.14 25.87
C LEU A 222 29.78 13.35 24.99
N ALA A 223 28.49 13.70 24.93
CA ALA A 223 28.02 14.81 24.11
C ALA A 223 28.18 16.15 24.84
N GLU A 224 27.69 16.23 26.07
CA GLU A 224 27.73 17.41 26.93
C GLU A 224 27.48 17.03 28.40
N VAL A 225 27.93 17.90 29.31
CA VAL A 225 27.62 17.83 30.74
C VAL A 225 26.62 18.95 31.03
N ARG A 226 25.39 18.60 31.39
CA ARG A 226 24.30 19.57 31.60
C ARG A 226 23.64 19.42 32.96
N LEU A 227 22.90 20.45 33.39
CA LEU A 227 22.12 20.42 34.62
C LEU A 227 21.10 19.26 34.59
N TYR A 228 20.97 18.56 35.70
CA TYR A 228 20.00 17.50 35.91
C TYR A 228 18.58 18.04 35.76
N GLN A 229 17.76 17.33 35.00
CA GLN A 229 16.34 17.57 34.92
C GLN A 229 15.57 16.37 35.49
N PRO A 230 14.39 16.60 36.10
CA PRO A 230 13.52 15.51 36.52
C PRO A 230 13.23 14.54 35.36
N GLY A 231 13.61 13.27 35.54
CA GLY A 231 13.50 12.21 34.52
C GLY A 231 14.84 11.66 34.03
N ASP A 232 15.95 12.33 34.30
CA ASP A 232 17.29 11.84 33.97
C ASP A 232 17.68 10.63 34.84
N ARG A 233 18.42 9.68 34.26
CA ARG A 233 18.86 8.47 34.98
C ARG A 233 19.93 8.84 36.00
N LEU A 234 19.66 8.60 37.28
CA LEU A 234 20.59 8.89 38.39
C LEU A 234 22.00 8.26 38.23
N ARG A 235 22.09 7.11 37.55
CA ARG A 235 23.38 6.43 37.28
C ARG A 235 24.31 7.23 36.35
N ARG A 236 23.80 8.27 35.69
CA ARG A 236 24.54 9.13 34.75
C ARG A 236 24.94 10.48 35.35
N ILE A 237 24.65 10.70 36.64
CA ILE A 237 25.10 11.90 37.33
C ILE A 237 26.63 11.97 37.26
N ASP A 238 27.14 13.06 36.69
CA ASP A 238 28.55 13.39 36.77
C ASP A 238 28.83 13.91 38.16
N TRP A 239 29.16 12.99 39.06
CA TRP A 239 29.50 13.32 40.43
C TRP A 239 30.72 14.26 40.53
N ARG A 240 31.64 14.24 39.57
CA ARG A 240 32.82 15.12 39.60
C ARG A 240 32.43 16.58 39.34
N THR A 241 31.56 16.82 38.37
CA THR A 241 31.06 18.17 38.05
C THR A 241 30.03 18.63 39.10
N SER A 242 29.16 17.73 39.55
CA SER A 242 28.11 18.04 40.54
C SER A 242 28.68 18.44 41.90
N MET A 243 29.74 17.76 42.34
CA MET A 243 30.40 18.06 43.62
C MET A 243 31.10 19.43 43.64
N ARG A 244 31.48 19.96 42.47
CA ARG A 244 32.17 21.26 42.36
C ARG A 244 31.23 22.44 42.23
N SER A 245 30.06 22.22 41.61
CA SER A 245 29.08 23.26 41.31
C SER A 245 27.94 23.32 42.33
N GLN A 246 27.81 22.32 43.21
CA GLN A 246 26.70 22.13 44.16
C GLN A 246 25.32 21.90 43.52
N ASP A 247 25.24 21.95 42.18
CA ASP A 247 24.07 21.52 41.41
C ASP A 247 24.30 20.14 40.81
N LEU A 248 23.24 19.38 40.56
CA LEU A 248 23.34 18.07 39.92
C LEU A 248 23.57 18.23 38.41
N TYR A 249 24.59 17.56 37.87
CA TYR A 249 24.91 17.48 36.45
C TYR A 249 24.85 16.05 35.96
N VAL A 250 24.45 15.85 34.70
CA VAL A 250 24.33 14.53 34.05
C VAL A 250 25.15 14.51 32.77
N ASN A 251 25.83 13.39 32.53
CA ASN A 251 26.54 13.11 31.28
C ASN A 251 25.55 12.64 30.21
N ALA A 252 25.26 13.51 29.24
CA ALA A 252 24.43 13.16 28.10
C ALA A 252 25.29 12.45 27.03
N THR A 253 24.84 11.28 26.56
CA THR A 253 25.52 10.53 25.48
C THR A 253 24.94 10.91 24.12
N LEU A 254 25.74 10.84 23.05
CA LEU A 254 25.27 11.06 21.66
C LEU A 254 24.06 10.17 21.28
N SER A 255 23.92 8.94 21.82
CA SER A 255 22.74 8.07 21.61
C SER A 255 21.44 8.55 22.28
N GLU A 256 21.48 9.55 23.17
CA GLU A 256 20.26 10.15 23.76
C GLU A 256 19.81 11.41 22.99
N ARG A 257 20.46 11.73 21.85
CA ARG A 257 20.07 12.80 20.92
C ARG A 257 19.10 12.35 19.82
N ASP A 258 18.57 11.13 19.86
CA ASP A 258 17.54 10.68 18.91
C ASP A 258 16.24 11.43 19.20
N THR A 259 15.81 12.31 18.29
CA THR A 259 14.47 12.88 18.37
C THR A 259 13.48 11.76 18.10
N ASP A 260 12.71 11.36 19.10
CA ASP A 260 11.56 10.50 18.86
C ASP A 260 10.52 11.32 18.10
N VAL A 261 10.10 10.86 16.93
CA VAL A 261 9.03 11.45 16.13
C VAL A 261 7.82 10.55 16.23
N THR A 262 6.71 11.08 16.70
CA THR A 262 5.45 10.34 16.81
C THR A 262 4.49 10.88 15.76
N LEU A 263 4.22 10.06 14.75
CA LEU A 263 3.25 10.34 13.70
C LEU A 263 1.87 9.87 14.17
N ILE A 264 0.92 10.79 14.26
CA ILE A 264 -0.45 10.51 14.66
C ILE A 264 -1.34 10.72 13.44
N LEU A 265 -1.92 9.64 12.93
CA LEU A 265 -2.79 9.66 11.76
C LEU A 265 -4.24 9.76 12.22
N ASP A 266 -4.91 10.87 11.93
CA ASP A 266 -6.35 11.01 12.17
C ASP A 266 -7.14 10.29 11.09
N LEU A 267 -7.77 9.18 11.48
CA LEU A 267 -8.52 8.29 10.61
C LEU A 267 -10.00 8.22 11.02
N GLN A 268 -10.53 9.33 11.55
CA GLN A 268 -11.92 9.40 12.02
C GLN A 268 -12.94 9.76 10.94
N VAL A 269 -12.55 10.44 9.88
CA VAL A 269 -13.49 10.88 8.84
C VAL A 269 -12.83 10.75 7.48
N GLU A 270 -13.43 9.92 6.63
CA GLU A 270 -13.03 9.82 5.23
C GLU A 270 -13.96 10.68 4.38
N ALA A 271 -13.36 11.52 3.53
CA ALA A 271 -14.07 12.29 2.54
C ALA A 271 -13.20 12.53 1.31
N GLY A 272 -13.88 12.76 0.18
CA GLY A 272 -13.25 12.81 -1.13
C GLY A 272 -13.26 11.45 -1.82
N VAL A 273 -13.18 11.46 -3.15
CA VAL A 273 -13.04 10.26 -3.96
C VAL A 273 -11.59 10.25 -4.45
N SER A 274 -10.83 9.22 -4.07
CA SER A 274 -9.48 9.05 -4.60
C SER A 274 -9.56 8.95 -6.12
N GLY A 275 -8.65 9.64 -6.81
CA GLY A 275 -8.34 9.44 -8.22
C GLY A 275 -7.03 8.69 -8.42
N GLY A 276 -6.44 8.15 -7.35
CA GLY A 276 -5.14 7.48 -7.39
C GLY A 276 -3.95 8.43 -7.43
N VAL A 277 -2.86 8.02 -8.07
CA VAL A 277 -1.62 8.82 -8.20
C VAL A 277 -1.80 10.02 -9.13
N GLU A 278 -2.64 9.91 -10.15
CA GLU A 278 -2.83 10.94 -11.18
C GLU A 278 -4.07 11.83 -10.96
N GLY A 279 -4.88 11.53 -9.94
CA GLY A 279 -6.16 12.19 -9.73
C GLY A 279 -6.28 12.95 -8.41
N ALA A 280 -7.52 13.35 -8.09
CA ALA A 280 -7.84 14.03 -6.85
C ALA A 280 -7.53 13.14 -5.63
N ALA A 281 -6.92 13.72 -4.60
CA ALA A 281 -6.60 12.99 -3.36
C ALA A 281 -7.81 13.01 -2.40
N SER A 282 -8.15 11.85 -1.85
CA SER A 282 -9.00 11.76 -0.65
C SER A 282 -8.24 12.21 0.60
N ILE A 283 -8.95 12.38 1.72
CA ILE A 283 -8.31 12.63 3.03
C ILE A 283 -7.30 11.52 3.34
N ALA A 284 -7.69 10.24 3.27
CA ALA A 284 -6.79 9.12 3.49
C ALA A 284 -5.54 9.18 2.61
N ASP A 285 -5.66 9.54 1.33
CA ASP A 285 -4.51 9.63 0.44
C ASP A 285 -3.51 10.71 0.89
N LEU A 286 -4.00 11.90 1.26
CA LEU A 286 -3.14 12.97 1.77
C LEU A 286 -2.50 12.58 3.10
N THR A 287 -3.28 12.04 4.04
CA THR A 287 -2.80 11.59 5.34
C THR A 287 -1.69 10.54 5.22
N VAL A 288 -1.91 9.50 4.39
CA VAL A 288 -0.95 8.40 4.22
C VAL A 288 0.30 8.85 3.48
N ARG A 289 0.17 9.64 2.40
CA ARG A 289 1.34 10.14 1.65
C ARG A 289 2.16 11.13 2.45
N ALA A 290 1.51 12.06 3.16
CA ALA A 290 2.19 13.01 4.05
C ALA A 290 2.91 12.28 5.19
N ALA A 291 2.25 11.33 5.86
CA ALA A 291 2.87 10.52 6.90
C ALA A 291 4.04 9.69 6.35
N GLY A 292 3.92 9.13 5.15
CA GLY A 292 4.98 8.38 4.48
C GLY A 292 6.21 9.23 4.18
N ALA A 293 6.01 10.48 3.74
CA ALA A 293 7.09 11.42 3.45
C ALA A 293 7.86 11.81 4.71
N VAL A 294 7.12 12.20 5.76
CA VAL A 294 7.68 12.53 7.07
C VAL A 294 8.40 11.33 7.69
N ALA A 295 7.76 10.16 7.67
CA ALA A 295 8.34 8.94 8.24
C ALA A 295 9.65 8.55 7.56
N SER A 296 9.64 8.55 6.23
CA SER A 296 10.78 8.09 5.44
C SER A 296 11.96 9.05 5.60
N HIS A 297 11.73 10.36 5.58
CA HIS A 297 12.79 11.33 5.79
C HIS A 297 13.46 11.18 7.15
N TYR A 298 12.70 11.20 8.24
CA TYR A 298 13.27 11.12 9.59
C TYR A 298 13.90 9.76 9.88
N ALA A 299 13.24 8.67 9.49
CA ALA A 299 13.84 7.35 9.66
C ALA A 299 15.15 7.22 8.87
N LEU A 300 15.26 7.79 7.66
CA LEU A 300 16.48 7.75 6.85
C LEU A 300 17.59 8.67 7.38
N GLN A 301 17.23 9.76 8.05
CA GLN A 301 18.19 10.65 8.73
C GLN A 301 18.72 10.07 10.04
N GLY A 302 18.04 9.06 10.60
CA GLY A 302 18.46 8.36 11.81
C GLY A 302 17.56 8.62 13.02
N ASP A 303 16.54 9.46 12.88
CA ASP A 303 15.57 9.73 13.93
C ASP A 303 14.59 8.57 14.13
N ARG A 304 14.11 8.43 15.36
CA ARG A 304 13.23 7.33 15.78
C ARG A 304 11.77 7.65 15.47
N VAL A 305 11.24 7.05 14.41
CA VAL A 305 9.86 7.29 13.97
C VAL A 305 8.92 6.24 14.53
N SER A 306 7.82 6.66 15.13
CA SER A 306 6.69 5.81 15.52
C SER A 306 5.40 6.29 14.88
N CYS A 307 4.44 5.39 14.70
CA CYS A 307 3.13 5.72 14.12
C CYS A 307 2.01 5.28 15.06
N ILE A 308 0.95 6.08 15.13
CA ILE A 308 -0.26 5.82 15.90
C ILE A 308 -1.47 6.14 15.03
N GLU A 309 -2.40 5.20 14.89
CA GLU A 309 -3.71 5.45 14.30
C GLU A 309 -4.65 6.07 15.35
N PHE A 310 -5.15 7.26 15.07
CA PHE A 310 -6.25 7.86 15.80
C PHE A 310 -7.58 7.56 15.08
N GLY A 311 -8.15 6.41 15.41
CA GLY A 311 -9.38 5.89 14.82
C GLY A 311 -9.75 4.53 15.43
N ALA A 312 -10.74 3.85 14.87
CA ALA A 312 -11.35 2.66 15.47
C ALA A 312 -10.37 1.51 15.79
N ARG A 313 -9.33 1.30 14.97
CA ARG A 313 -8.36 0.21 15.16
C ARG A 313 -7.27 0.51 16.17
N GLY A 314 -6.90 1.79 16.34
CA GLY A 314 -5.90 2.24 17.32
C GLY A 314 -4.52 1.59 17.18
N ARG A 315 -4.11 1.15 15.98
CA ARG A 315 -2.83 0.47 15.78
C ARG A 315 -1.67 1.38 16.13
N ARG A 316 -0.58 0.75 16.59
CA ARG A 316 0.68 1.44 16.88
C ARG A 316 1.85 0.70 16.26
N MET A 317 2.77 1.45 15.68
CA MET A 317 4.12 1.01 15.33
C MET A 317 5.11 1.56 16.36
N ARG A 318 5.99 0.68 16.88
CA ARG A 318 7.03 1.08 17.83
C ARG A 318 8.08 1.98 17.15
N PRO A 319 8.74 2.88 17.89
CA PRO A 319 9.78 3.72 17.30
C PRO A 319 10.97 2.90 16.76
N GLY A 320 11.45 3.26 15.59
CA GLY A 320 12.62 2.66 14.94
C GLY A 320 13.27 3.62 13.95
N THR A 321 14.42 3.23 13.40
CA THR A 321 15.25 4.09 12.53
C THR A 321 15.76 3.32 11.30
N GLY A 322 16.28 4.06 10.32
CA GLY A 322 16.96 3.53 9.15
C GLY A 322 16.03 3.02 8.05
N ARG A 323 16.66 2.56 6.95
CA ARG A 323 15.98 2.12 5.71
C ARG A 323 14.97 1.00 5.94
N ARG A 324 15.28 0.02 6.80
CA ARG A 324 14.38 -1.10 7.11
C ARG A 324 13.11 -0.61 7.81
N HIS A 325 13.27 0.30 8.78
CA HIS A 325 12.13 0.87 9.49
C HIS A 325 11.28 1.79 8.61
N ALA A 326 11.91 2.58 7.73
CA ALA A 326 11.21 3.36 6.73
C ALA A 326 10.32 2.48 5.83
N ALA A 327 10.87 1.38 5.29
CA ALA A 327 10.11 0.42 4.49
C ALA A 327 8.98 -0.27 5.29
N ALA A 328 9.26 -0.67 6.54
CA ALA A 328 8.24 -1.23 7.43
C ALA A 328 7.11 -0.22 7.71
N THR A 329 7.45 1.07 7.88
CA THR A 329 6.48 2.14 8.09
C THR A 329 5.60 2.35 6.86
N LEU A 330 6.17 2.38 5.65
CA LEU A 330 5.38 2.45 4.41
C LEU A 330 4.45 1.25 4.26
N ARG A 331 4.90 0.04 4.63
CA ARG A 331 4.04 -1.15 4.63
C ARG A 331 2.93 -1.07 5.67
N TRP A 332 3.23 -0.53 6.85
CA TRP A 332 2.23 -0.28 7.89
C TRP A 332 1.19 0.73 7.42
N LEU A 333 1.62 1.81 6.77
CA LEU A 333 0.77 2.83 6.15
C LEU A 333 -0.09 2.27 5.02
N ALA A 334 0.46 1.40 4.17
CA ALA A 334 -0.27 0.74 3.09
C ALA A 334 -1.43 -0.15 3.59
N SER A 335 -1.43 -0.53 4.87
CA SER A 335 -2.51 -1.32 5.50
C SER A 335 -3.48 -0.49 6.32
N VAL A 336 -3.35 0.85 6.29
CA VAL A 336 -4.34 1.76 6.87
C VAL A 336 -5.66 1.56 6.14
N ASP A 337 -6.75 1.58 6.91
CA ASP A 337 -8.10 1.44 6.42
C ASP A 337 -8.97 2.39 7.22
N MET A 338 -9.79 3.19 6.54
CA MET A 338 -10.70 4.14 7.18
C MET A 338 -12.13 3.62 6.98
N PRO A 339 -12.68 2.88 7.96
CA PRO A 339 -14.03 2.36 7.83
C PRO A 339 -15.05 3.51 7.80
N PRO A 340 -16.16 3.37 7.06
CA PRO A 340 -17.17 4.42 6.90
C PRO A 340 -17.91 4.79 8.19
N ASP A 341 -17.88 3.91 9.20
CA ASP A 341 -18.42 4.18 10.54
C ASP A 341 -17.35 3.86 11.61
N PRO A 342 -16.49 4.83 11.95
CA PRO A 342 -15.46 4.61 12.94
C PRO A 342 -16.06 4.66 14.35
N LEU A 343 -15.98 3.52 15.05
CA LEU A 343 -16.13 3.51 16.51
C LEU A 343 -15.20 4.56 17.14
N PRO A 344 -15.68 5.30 18.16
CA PRO A 344 -14.89 6.36 18.78
C PRO A 344 -13.59 5.79 19.38
N PRO A 345 -12.40 6.30 19.00
CA PRO A 345 -11.17 5.94 19.70
C PRO A 345 -11.26 6.43 21.15
N SER A 346 -10.82 5.63 22.12
CA SER A 346 -10.79 6.09 23.52
C SER A 346 -9.64 7.11 23.70
N PRO A 347 -9.93 8.36 24.12
CA PRO A 347 -8.89 9.37 24.37
C PRO A 347 -7.85 8.93 25.40
N GLU A 348 -8.27 8.08 26.35
CA GLU A 348 -7.39 7.46 27.35
C GLU A 348 -6.38 6.47 26.75
N MET A 349 -6.77 5.72 25.71
CA MET A 349 -5.83 4.84 25.01
C MET A 349 -4.73 5.67 24.35
N LEU A 350 -5.09 6.76 23.69
CA LEU A 350 -4.10 7.63 23.06
C LEU A 350 -3.20 8.33 24.09
N ARG A 351 -3.77 8.83 25.20
CA ARG A 351 -2.98 9.37 26.32
C ARG A 351 -1.99 8.35 26.88
N ARG A 352 -2.38 7.09 27.04
CA ARG A 352 -1.49 6.00 27.45
C ARG A 352 -0.42 5.68 26.41
N GLN A 353 -0.76 5.72 25.13
CA GLN A 353 0.20 5.47 24.04
C GLN A 353 1.25 6.59 23.95
N LEU A 354 0.86 7.83 24.25
CA LEU A 354 1.73 8.99 24.30
C LEU A 354 2.49 9.10 25.65
N ALA A 355 2.07 8.39 26.70
CA ALA A 355 2.73 8.45 28.00
C ALA A 355 4.18 7.94 27.91
N GLY A 356 5.13 8.72 28.44
CA GLY A 356 6.55 8.37 28.51
C GLY A 356 7.41 8.74 27.30
N GLN A 357 6.85 9.30 26.21
CA GLN A 357 7.64 9.74 25.04
C GLN A 357 7.85 11.25 25.06
N ARG A 358 9.12 11.69 25.13
CA ARG A 358 9.55 13.06 24.82
C ARG A 358 9.80 13.14 23.31
N SER A 359 8.71 13.16 22.55
CA SER A 359 8.74 13.15 21.10
C SER A 359 8.13 14.41 20.52
N LEU A 360 8.58 14.77 19.31
CA LEU A 360 7.81 15.67 18.45
C LEU A 360 6.57 14.91 17.95
N ASN A 361 5.40 15.48 18.19
CA ASN A 361 4.13 14.88 17.78
C ASN A 361 3.69 15.53 16.47
N VAL A 362 3.71 14.79 15.36
CA VAL A 362 3.22 15.25 14.07
C VAL A 362 1.84 14.65 13.84
N VAL A 363 0.80 15.47 13.86
CA VAL A 363 -0.60 15.05 13.72
C VAL A 363 -1.07 15.34 12.30
N PHE A 364 -1.42 14.31 11.55
CA PHE A 364 -1.99 14.41 10.22
C PHE A 364 -3.50 14.37 10.35
N THR A 365 -4.18 15.50 10.18
CA THR A 365 -5.64 15.58 10.41
C THR A 365 -6.31 16.56 9.45
N PRO A 366 -7.53 16.26 8.98
CA PRO A 366 -8.31 17.21 8.20
C PRO A 366 -9.02 18.26 9.10
N LEU A 367 -8.88 18.16 10.44
CA LEU A 367 -9.52 19.02 11.44
C LEU A 367 -11.05 19.08 11.32
N LEU A 368 -11.67 17.95 10.97
CA LEU A 368 -13.12 17.84 10.77
C LEU A 368 -13.90 17.49 12.04
N THR A 369 -13.23 17.08 13.11
CA THR A 369 -13.88 16.63 14.33
C THR A 369 -13.35 17.36 15.57
N ASP A 370 -14.25 17.66 16.50
CA ASP A 370 -13.89 18.24 17.80
C ASP A 370 -12.93 17.35 18.59
N ARG A 371 -12.97 16.03 18.36
CA ARG A 371 -12.07 15.06 18.98
C ARG A 371 -10.63 15.26 18.52
N SER A 372 -10.40 15.52 17.23
CA SER A 372 -9.08 15.81 16.69
C SER A 372 -8.51 17.09 17.27
N VAL A 373 -9.35 18.14 17.36
CA VAL A 373 -8.99 19.43 17.98
C VAL A 373 -8.66 19.25 19.46
N ALA A 374 -9.49 18.53 20.21
CA ALA A 374 -9.30 18.27 21.64
C ALA A 374 -8.02 17.46 21.91
N LEU A 375 -7.69 16.51 21.04
CA LEU A 375 -6.43 15.75 21.11
C LEU A 375 -5.23 16.69 20.97
N ILE A 376 -5.21 17.49 19.91
CA ILE A 376 -4.11 18.42 19.63
C ILE A 376 -3.94 19.41 20.79
N ALA A 377 -5.05 20.01 21.24
CA ALA A 377 -5.06 20.91 22.39
C ALA A 377 -4.56 20.23 23.68
N ALA A 378 -4.90 18.96 23.90
CA ALA A 378 -4.42 18.20 25.06
C ALA A 378 -2.91 17.94 25.00
N ILE A 379 -2.35 17.67 23.82
CA ILE A 379 -0.90 17.51 23.63
C ILE A 379 -0.19 18.85 23.88
N ALA A 380 -0.70 19.94 23.30
CA ALA A 380 -0.15 21.29 23.47
C ALA A 380 -0.18 21.74 24.94
N ARG A 381 -1.33 21.60 25.64
CA ARG A 381 -1.47 21.95 27.06
C ARG A 381 -0.60 21.09 27.98
N ALA A 382 -0.22 19.89 27.55
CA ALA A 382 0.73 19.05 28.27
C ALA A 382 2.20 19.50 28.10
N GLY A 383 2.45 20.62 27.40
CA GLY A 383 3.79 21.16 27.15
C GLY A 383 4.60 20.32 26.16
N ARG A 384 3.93 19.55 25.29
CA ARG A 384 4.60 18.67 24.33
C ARG A 384 4.61 19.32 22.95
N PRO A 385 5.76 19.33 22.24
CA PRO A 385 5.81 19.84 20.88
C PRO A 385 4.82 19.11 19.98
N VAL A 386 3.97 19.88 19.32
CA VAL A 386 2.97 19.37 18.37
C VAL A 386 2.96 20.20 17.09
N LEU A 387 3.07 19.49 15.98
CA LEU A 387 2.94 20.00 14.62
C LEU A 387 1.69 19.37 14.02
N CYS A 388 0.76 20.18 13.56
CA CYS A 388 -0.43 19.74 12.86
C CYS A 388 -0.24 19.92 11.35
N VAL A 389 -0.28 18.82 10.62
CA VAL A 389 -0.33 18.80 9.16
C VAL A 389 -1.80 18.66 8.75
N ASP A 390 -2.35 19.73 8.21
CA ASP A 390 -3.71 19.77 7.71
C ASP A 390 -3.82 18.96 6.41
N THR A 391 -4.59 17.88 6.45
CA THR A 391 -4.78 16.91 5.37
C THR A 391 -6.14 17.01 4.70
N LEU A 392 -6.86 18.12 4.90
CA LEU A 392 -8.09 18.41 4.18
C LEU A 392 -7.76 18.79 2.72
N PRO A 393 -8.24 18.03 1.71
CA PRO A 393 -7.98 18.38 0.32
C PRO A 393 -8.63 19.73 -0.04
N PRO A 394 -7.91 20.66 -0.71
CA PRO A 394 -8.43 21.99 -0.99
C PRO A 394 -9.61 21.99 -1.98
N HIS A 395 -9.70 20.96 -2.81
CA HIS A 395 -10.77 20.77 -3.79
C HIS A 395 -12.02 20.10 -3.18
N LEU A 396 -11.95 19.65 -1.92
CA LEU A 396 -13.07 18.96 -1.29
C LEU A 396 -14.21 19.96 -1.03
N ALA A 397 -15.38 19.65 -1.58
CA ALA A 397 -16.61 20.40 -1.37
C ALA A 397 -17.74 19.44 -0.96
N PRO A 398 -18.69 19.88 -0.12
CA PRO A 398 -19.86 19.07 0.20
C PRO A 398 -20.72 18.85 -1.06
N PRO A 399 -21.39 17.69 -1.18
CA PRO A 399 -22.29 17.45 -2.30
C PRO A 399 -23.42 18.49 -2.32
N ALA A 400 -23.76 19.00 -3.51
CA ALA A 400 -24.81 19.98 -3.70
C ALA A 400 -26.19 19.36 -3.41
N ARG A 401 -26.66 19.48 -2.17
CA ARG A 401 -27.95 18.95 -1.71
C ARG A 401 -29.08 19.98 -1.82
N THR A 402 -28.79 21.25 -1.57
CA THR A 402 -29.77 22.34 -1.56
C THR A 402 -29.15 23.64 -2.08
N HIS A 403 -29.98 24.64 -2.37
CA HIS A 403 -29.50 25.98 -2.75
C HIS A 403 -28.71 26.69 -1.64
N TRP A 404 -28.84 26.25 -0.38
CA TRP A 404 -28.06 26.76 0.76
C TRP A 404 -26.66 26.15 0.86
N THR A 405 -26.36 25.06 0.15
CA THR A 405 -25.08 24.34 0.27
C THR A 405 -23.85 25.25 0.10
N PRO A 406 -23.78 26.18 -0.87
CA PRO A 406 -22.64 27.09 -1.00
C PRO A 406 -22.50 28.10 0.15
N ALA A 407 -23.61 28.50 0.79
CA ALA A 407 -23.56 29.39 1.95
C ALA A 407 -23.12 28.62 3.21
N ALA A 408 -23.66 27.41 3.40
CA ALA A 408 -23.27 26.52 4.49
C ALA A 408 -21.78 26.13 4.41
N GLU A 409 -21.26 25.84 3.22
CA GLU A 409 -19.84 25.57 3.01
C GLU A 409 -18.97 26.76 3.40
N ARG A 410 -19.32 27.98 2.96
CA ARG A 410 -18.57 29.19 3.32
C ARG A 410 -18.57 29.44 4.83
N LEU A 411 -19.73 29.31 5.48
CA LEU A 411 -19.85 29.47 6.93
C LEU A 411 -19.00 28.42 7.67
N TRP A 412 -19.03 27.17 7.21
CA TRP A 412 -18.23 26.09 7.76
C TRP A 412 -16.72 26.34 7.61
N ARG A 413 -16.26 26.79 6.43
CA ARG A 413 -14.85 27.16 6.21
C ARG A 413 -14.40 28.28 7.14
N LEU A 414 -15.20 29.33 7.32
CA LEU A 414 -14.91 30.41 8.27
C LEU A 414 -14.82 29.90 9.72
N SER A 415 -15.75 29.03 10.14
CA SER A 415 -15.70 28.41 11.46
C SER A 415 -14.42 27.59 11.65
N ARG A 416 -14.00 26.86 10.62
CA ARG A 416 -12.76 26.08 10.63
C ARG A 416 -11.52 26.96 10.71
N ASP A 417 -11.49 28.08 9.98
CA ASP A 417 -10.38 29.04 10.06
C ASP A 417 -10.23 29.59 11.49
N ASN A 418 -11.36 29.85 12.17
CA ASN A 418 -11.35 30.22 13.59
C ASN A 418 -10.76 29.10 14.47
N THR A 419 -11.13 27.83 14.25
CA THR A 419 -10.53 26.69 14.97
C THR A 419 -9.02 26.59 14.75
N VAL A 420 -8.54 26.84 13.51
CA VAL A 420 -7.10 26.86 13.21
C VAL A 420 -6.41 28.02 13.94
N MET A 421 -7.02 29.19 14.02
CA MET A 421 -6.50 30.32 14.80
C MET A 421 -6.41 29.99 16.29
N GLU A 422 -7.45 29.39 16.88
CA GLU A 422 -7.45 28.98 18.28
C GLU A 422 -6.32 27.97 18.60
N LEU A 423 -6.04 27.03 17.68
CA LEU A 423 -4.91 26.10 17.82
C LEU A 423 -3.57 26.84 17.72
N ARG A 424 -3.45 27.83 16.84
CA ARG A 424 -2.23 28.65 16.72
C ARG A 424 -1.98 29.50 17.95
N ASP A 425 -3.03 30.04 18.57
CA ASP A 425 -2.97 30.77 19.84
C ASP A 425 -2.52 29.88 21.00
N LEU A 426 -2.82 28.57 20.94
CA LEU A 426 -2.27 27.55 21.85
C LEU A 426 -0.82 27.15 21.54
N GLY A 427 -0.17 27.79 20.56
CA GLY A 427 1.21 27.51 20.16
C GLY A 427 1.38 26.34 19.20
N VAL A 428 0.29 25.81 18.62
CA VAL A 428 0.35 24.71 17.65
C VAL A 428 0.62 25.26 16.25
N ALA A 429 1.68 24.78 15.59
CA ALA A 429 1.87 25.05 14.17
C ALA A 429 0.89 24.20 13.36
N VAL A 430 -0.02 24.84 12.62
CA VAL A 430 -1.01 24.19 11.76
C VAL A 430 -0.76 24.61 10.32
N GLU A 431 -0.41 23.65 9.47
CA GLU A 431 -0.01 23.92 8.08
C GLU A 431 -0.62 22.92 7.10
N PRO A 432 -1.23 23.40 6.00
CA PRO A 432 -1.83 22.54 4.99
C PRO A 432 -0.79 21.78 4.20
N TRP A 433 -1.02 20.48 4.01
CA TRP A 433 -0.19 19.65 3.15
C TRP A 433 -0.38 20.05 1.68
N LYS A 434 0.63 20.70 1.10
CA LYS A 434 0.71 21.05 -0.33
C LYS A 434 1.85 20.31 -1.03
N GLY A 435 2.16 19.10 -0.56
CA GLY A 435 3.34 18.33 -0.95
C GLY A 435 4.54 18.62 -0.05
N SER A 436 5.66 17.98 -0.34
CA SER A 436 6.86 17.97 0.51
C SER A 436 7.41 19.37 0.83
N ALA A 437 7.47 20.28 -0.14
CA ALA A 437 7.98 21.64 0.04
C ALA A 437 7.17 22.49 1.04
N SER A 438 5.91 22.12 1.31
CA SER A 438 5.09 22.84 2.29
C SER A 438 5.57 22.62 3.72
N LEU A 439 6.18 21.46 4.01
CA LEU A 439 6.60 21.08 5.36
C LEU A 439 7.94 21.71 5.76
N ASP A 440 8.84 21.97 4.81
CA ASP A 440 10.16 22.60 5.05
C ASP A 440 10.01 23.96 5.75
N ASN A 441 9.07 24.78 5.26
CA ASN A 441 8.80 26.10 5.83
C ASN A 441 8.29 26.03 7.27
N VAL A 442 7.54 24.98 7.60
CA VAL A 442 6.96 24.78 8.93
C VAL A 442 8.01 24.36 9.93
N LEU A 443 8.90 23.47 9.53
CA LEU A 443 10.01 23.01 10.36
C LEU A 443 10.99 24.16 10.61
N ALA A 444 11.28 24.96 9.58
CA ALA A 444 12.07 26.17 9.71
C ALA A 444 11.43 27.21 10.67
N GLU A 445 10.11 27.33 10.65
CA GLU A 445 9.36 28.24 11.55
C GLU A 445 9.32 27.70 12.99
N LEU A 446 9.12 26.40 13.18
CA LEU A 446 9.17 25.76 14.49
C LEU A 446 10.55 25.88 15.13
N ASN A 447 11.63 25.77 14.36
CA ASN A 447 12.98 26.04 14.83
C ASN A 447 13.13 27.52 15.23
N ARG A 448 12.65 28.46 14.40
CA ARG A 448 12.76 29.92 14.66
C ARG A 448 12.02 30.40 15.90
N ARG A 449 10.81 29.89 16.15
CA ARG A 449 9.99 30.28 17.32
C ARG A 449 10.59 29.89 18.66
N ARG A 450 11.54 28.95 18.68
CA ARG A 450 12.17 28.44 19.90
C ARG A 450 13.48 29.15 20.26
N TYR A 451 14.11 29.82 19.30
CA TYR A 451 15.28 30.67 19.54
C TYR A 451 14.93 32.13 19.86
N ARG A 452 13.63 32.45 19.98
CA ARG A 452 13.11 33.70 20.54
C ARG A 452 12.57 33.43 21.93
#